data_AF-A0A957CQM9-F1
#
_entry.id   AF-A0A957CQM9-F1
#
_cell.length_a   1.000
_cell.length_b   1.000
_cell.length_c   1.000
_cell.angle_alpha   90.00
_cell.angle_beta   90.00
_cell.angle_gamma   90.00
#
_symmetry.space_group_name_H-M   'P 1'
#
loop_
_entity.id
_entity.type
_entity.pdbx_description
1 polymer ?
#
loop_
_entity_poly.entity_id
_entity_poly.type
_entity_poly.pdbx_seq_one_letter_code
_entity_poly.pdbx_strand_id
1 'polypeptide(L)'
;MTLLRQIIQLLSESPGNIVYHLVTLFALQAIFAISFTHWRRNPMHQFATRSMWAAGSIFIIRLLLLGAGLVLIEVPALAVVVLPLLEQALNTLTIMLMVWALVPHSNRLPHLGHLLLLLGVLVSLAMTISFIPTWRALSADGIAYNSTSQATIWGLLQIVVLAAGFILAMLNARWRGTLSPVILLFMLLAHVAHFWNYPEIIPTDTNIIYWIRLGHLVALPLWAAMAYRQSIMPLLLAQRKKSGLTTDLQSAILNAAQVIQTEDRDAALPAAVTLIASVVDASFVAVGVLTEDAQPTLALTSNLPQVGTDQPRTWLLPVSDWTALEAVVSQRRWVELNPEGVGAGQLHRFYEELAIGPFGALFLQPMLDENQIVGLLLLAQPQGTAQVSQKDRELAPMLAELVVSKLTHIERFMQRSALIVPPPVAAETAVSGRIIALEEAGKKLQDQLNVAQDRLVQAENRAAAAGKRAHDLAA
;
A
#
# COMPACT_ATOMS: atom_id res chain seq x y z
N MET A 1 -43.26 -24.25 -2.26
CA MET A 1 -42.24 -24.37 -3.32
C MET A 1 -40.96 -23.75 -2.78
N THR A 2 -39.96 -24.56 -2.41
CA THR A 2 -38.76 -24.08 -1.71
C THR A 2 -37.87 -23.29 -2.67
N LEU A 3 -37.35 -22.14 -2.22
CA LEU A 3 -36.46 -21.25 -2.98
C LEU A 3 -35.27 -22.00 -3.62
N LEU A 4 -34.76 -23.04 -2.94
CA LEU A 4 -33.73 -23.94 -3.45
C LEU A 4 -34.13 -24.63 -4.78
N ARG A 5 -35.38 -25.06 -4.92
CA ARG A 5 -35.88 -25.73 -6.13
C ARG A 5 -35.95 -24.78 -7.32
N GLN A 6 -36.31 -23.52 -7.07
CA GLN A 6 -36.33 -22.47 -8.10
C GLN A 6 -34.90 -22.14 -8.56
N ILE A 7 -33.94 -22.07 -7.64
CA ILE A 7 -32.52 -21.87 -7.99
C ILE A 7 -32.01 -23.06 -8.84
N ILE A 8 -32.35 -24.31 -8.46
CA ILE A 8 -31.97 -25.50 -9.22
C ILE A 8 -32.57 -25.48 -10.62
N GLN A 9 -33.86 -25.19 -10.77
CA GLN A 9 -34.49 -25.08 -12.09
C GLN A 9 -33.84 -23.98 -12.94
N LEU A 10 -33.59 -22.81 -12.36
CA LEU A 10 -32.94 -21.71 -13.07
C LEU A 10 -31.53 -22.08 -13.56
N LEU A 11 -30.73 -22.78 -12.76
CA LEU A 11 -29.36 -23.16 -13.10
C LEU A 11 -29.24 -24.37 -14.03
N SER A 12 -30.28 -25.19 -14.09
CA SER A 12 -30.32 -26.41 -14.91
C SER A 12 -31.01 -26.20 -16.26
N GLU A 13 -32.00 -25.32 -16.33
CA GLU A 13 -32.78 -25.09 -17.56
C GLU A 13 -32.36 -23.82 -18.30
N SER A 14 -32.68 -23.77 -19.59
CA SER A 14 -32.60 -22.52 -20.36
C SER A 14 -33.67 -21.55 -19.84
N PRO A 15 -33.35 -20.26 -19.58
CA PRO A 15 -32.14 -19.53 -19.98
C PRO A 15 -31.01 -19.47 -18.93
N GLY A 16 -31.21 -19.90 -17.68
CA GLY A 16 -30.22 -19.64 -16.63
C GLY A 16 -28.94 -20.47 -16.74
N ASN A 17 -28.96 -21.59 -17.47
CA ASN A 17 -27.73 -22.29 -17.90
C ASN A 17 -26.79 -21.35 -18.72
N ILE A 18 -27.34 -20.50 -19.59
CA ILE A 18 -26.56 -19.54 -20.38
C ILE A 18 -25.97 -18.46 -19.47
N VAL A 19 -26.76 -17.97 -18.51
CA VAL A 19 -26.30 -16.97 -17.53
C VAL A 19 -25.12 -17.51 -16.73
N TYR A 20 -25.17 -18.78 -16.30
CA TYR A 20 -24.03 -19.44 -15.65
C TYR A 20 -22.75 -19.37 -16.50
N HIS A 21 -22.82 -19.76 -17.77
CA HIS A 21 -21.66 -19.72 -18.66
C HIS A 21 -21.14 -18.29 -18.88
N LEU A 22 -22.02 -17.31 -19.06
CA LEU A 22 -21.62 -15.92 -19.22
C LEU A 22 -20.94 -15.36 -17.97
N VAL A 23 -21.53 -15.56 -16.79
CA VAL A 23 -20.96 -15.06 -15.52
C VAL A 23 -19.59 -15.68 -15.27
N THR A 24 -19.44 -16.99 -15.50
CA THR A 24 -18.15 -17.66 -15.33
C THR A 24 -17.11 -17.18 -16.34
N LEU A 25 -17.48 -16.97 -17.61
CA LEU A 25 -16.59 -16.42 -18.64
C LEU A 25 -16.17 -14.97 -18.32
N PHE A 26 -17.09 -14.11 -17.89
CA PHE A 26 -16.77 -12.73 -17.48
C PHE A 26 -15.83 -12.70 -16.27
N ALA A 27 -16.06 -13.55 -15.27
CA ALA A 27 -15.16 -13.65 -14.11
C ALA A 27 -13.74 -14.07 -14.54
N LEU A 28 -13.63 -15.08 -15.41
CA LEU A 28 -12.35 -15.54 -15.96
C LEU A 28 -11.64 -14.46 -16.80
N GLN A 29 -12.39 -13.72 -17.63
CA GLN A 29 -11.87 -12.60 -18.40
C GLN A 29 -11.32 -11.50 -17.48
N ALA A 30 -12.02 -11.17 -16.40
CA ALA A 30 -11.55 -10.20 -15.41
C ALA A 30 -10.25 -10.66 -14.72
N ILE A 31 -10.20 -11.92 -14.28
CA ILE A 31 -8.98 -12.51 -13.68
C ILE A 31 -7.81 -12.44 -14.68
N PHE A 32 -8.05 -12.84 -15.93
CA PHE A 32 -7.04 -12.81 -16.99
C PHE A 32 -6.52 -11.39 -17.24
N ALA A 33 -7.42 -10.42 -17.44
CA ALA A 33 -7.05 -9.03 -17.74
C ALA A 33 -6.24 -8.37 -16.61
N ILE A 34 -6.67 -8.56 -15.36
CA ILE A 34 -5.95 -8.05 -14.17
C ILE A 34 -4.57 -8.71 -14.06
N SER A 35 -4.52 -10.03 -14.17
CA SER A 35 -3.28 -10.81 -14.03
C SER A 35 -2.30 -10.51 -15.16
N PHE A 36 -2.78 -10.37 -16.40
CA PHE A 36 -1.98 -10.00 -17.57
C PHE A 36 -1.38 -8.59 -17.42
N THR A 37 -2.18 -7.62 -16.98
CA THR A 37 -1.72 -6.25 -16.74
C THR A 37 -0.64 -6.21 -15.66
N HIS A 38 -0.82 -6.99 -14.59
CA HIS A 38 0.16 -7.10 -13.52
C HIS A 38 1.43 -7.81 -13.98
N TRP A 39 1.31 -8.90 -14.73
CA TRP A 39 2.44 -9.63 -15.31
C TRP A 39 3.28 -8.75 -16.23
N ARG A 40 2.64 -7.97 -17.11
CA ARG A 40 3.34 -7.03 -18.01
C ARG A 40 4.14 -5.97 -17.24
N ARG A 41 3.68 -5.57 -16.06
CA ARG A 41 4.39 -4.61 -15.19
C ARG A 41 5.48 -5.27 -14.36
N ASN A 42 5.25 -6.49 -13.87
CA ASN A 42 6.15 -7.23 -12.99
C ASN A 42 6.20 -8.71 -13.39
N PRO A 43 7.02 -9.09 -14.39
CA PRO A 43 7.06 -10.45 -14.93
C PRO A 43 7.56 -11.49 -13.93
N MET A 44 8.27 -11.06 -12.88
CA MET A 44 8.80 -11.93 -11.82
C MET A 44 7.75 -12.30 -10.77
N HIS A 45 6.54 -11.71 -10.80
CA HIS A 45 5.50 -12.02 -9.83
C HIS A 45 4.74 -13.30 -10.18
N GLN A 46 5.19 -14.43 -9.59
CA GLN A 46 4.71 -15.78 -9.93
C GLN A 46 3.19 -15.97 -9.85
N PHE A 47 2.51 -15.36 -8.86
CA PHE A 47 1.06 -15.49 -8.73
C PHE A 47 0.31 -14.91 -9.94
N ALA A 48 0.75 -13.75 -10.44
CA ALA A 48 0.14 -13.10 -11.59
C ALA A 48 0.34 -13.93 -12.87
N THR A 49 1.56 -14.45 -13.08
CA THR A 49 1.87 -15.31 -14.23
C THR A 49 1.01 -16.58 -14.22
N ARG A 50 0.91 -17.26 -13.07
CA ARG A 50 0.11 -18.50 -12.95
C ARG A 50 -1.38 -18.23 -13.08
N SER A 51 -1.88 -17.16 -12.47
CA SER A 51 -3.29 -16.80 -12.57
C SER A 51 -3.68 -16.40 -13.99
N MET A 52 -2.80 -15.71 -14.72
CA MET A 52 -2.99 -15.38 -16.12
C MET A 52 -3.12 -16.65 -16.97
N TRP A 53 -2.15 -17.57 -16.88
CA TRP A 53 -2.18 -18.81 -17.65
C TRP A 53 -3.37 -19.70 -17.27
N ALA A 54 -3.63 -19.87 -15.98
CA ALA A 54 -4.77 -20.67 -15.52
C ALA A 54 -6.10 -20.07 -15.98
N ALA A 55 -6.35 -18.78 -15.76
CA ALA A 55 -7.59 -18.14 -16.16
C ALA A 55 -7.78 -18.14 -17.69
N GLY A 56 -6.71 -17.87 -18.45
CA GLY A 56 -6.73 -17.93 -19.91
C GLY A 56 -7.04 -19.34 -20.43
N SER A 57 -6.38 -20.37 -19.87
CA SER A 57 -6.65 -21.76 -20.23
C SER A 57 -8.08 -22.18 -19.88
N ILE A 58 -8.56 -21.88 -18.66
CA ILE A 58 -9.94 -22.21 -18.24
C ILE A 58 -10.96 -21.47 -19.12
N PHE A 59 -10.71 -20.21 -19.48
CA PHE A 59 -11.57 -19.45 -20.38
C PHE A 59 -11.71 -20.14 -21.75
N ILE A 60 -10.59 -20.51 -22.38
CA ILE A 60 -10.59 -21.21 -23.67
C ILE A 60 -11.33 -22.54 -23.55
N ILE A 61 -11.05 -23.31 -22.51
CA ILE A 61 -11.73 -24.59 -22.22
C ILE A 61 -13.25 -24.41 -22.13
N ARG A 62 -13.72 -23.42 -21.38
CA ARG A 62 -15.15 -23.15 -21.20
C ARG A 62 -15.81 -22.67 -22.49
N LEU A 63 -15.09 -21.86 -23.28
CA LEU A 63 -15.55 -21.40 -24.59
C LEU A 63 -15.70 -22.56 -25.57
N LEU A 64 -14.72 -23.48 -25.60
CA LEU A 64 -14.77 -24.69 -26.44
C LEU A 64 -15.92 -25.61 -26.04
N LEU A 65 -16.18 -25.78 -24.74
CA LEU A 65 -17.32 -26.56 -24.28
C LEU A 65 -18.66 -25.94 -24.73
N LEU A 66 -18.80 -24.62 -24.61
CA LEU A 66 -19.99 -23.90 -25.07
C LEU A 66 -20.17 -24.02 -26.59
N GLY A 67 -19.08 -23.87 -27.36
CA GLY A 67 -19.10 -24.07 -28.80
C GLY A 67 -19.45 -25.50 -29.20
N ALA A 68 -18.91 -26.50 -28.51
CA ALA A 68 -19.24 -27.91 -28.73
C ALA A 68 -20.71 -28.19 -28.43
N GLY A 69 -21.26 -27.62 -27.35
CA GLY A 69 -22.69 -27.72 -27.04
C GLY A 69 -23.58 -27.11 -28.13
N LEU A 70 -23.16 -26.00 -28.73
CA LEU A 70 -23.90 -25.35 -29.82
C LEU A 70 -23.85 -26.17 -31.12
N VAL A 71 -22.69 -26.71 -31.49
CA VAL A 71 -22.54 -27.54 -32.70
C VAL A 71 -23.30 -28.87 -32.57
N LEU A 72 -23.28 -29.47 -31.37
CA LEU A 72 -23.92 -30.76 -31.12
C LEU A 72 -25.43 -30.69 -30.92
N ILE A 73 -26.01 -29.49 -30.91
CA ILE A 73 -27.47 -29.33 -30.76
C ILE A 73 -28.25 -29.96 -31.92
N GLU A 74 -27.65 -30.00 -33.11
CA GLU A 74 -28.24 -30.58 -34.32
C GLU A 74 -28.13 -32.11 -34.36
N VAL A 75 -27.28 -32.72 -33.52
CA VAL A 75 -27.05 -34.17 -33.48
C VAL A 75 -27.16 -34.70 -32.03
N PRO A 76 -28.37 -34.83 -31.48
CA PRO A 76 -28.59 -35.17 -30.07
C PRO A 76 -27.96 -36.50 -29.65
N ALA A 77 -27.96 -37.49 -30.55
CA ALA A 77 -27.36 -38.81 -30.29
C ALA A 77 -25.85 -38.71 -30.02
N LEU A 78 -25.14 -37.85 -30.76
CA LEU A 78 -23.70 -37.64 -30.58
C LEU A 78 -23.41 -36.74 -29.37
N ALA A 79 -24.32 -35.79 -29.09
CA ALA A 79 -24.26 -34.94 -27.90
C ALA A 79 -24.26 -35.75 -26.60
N VAL A 80 -25.17 -36.73 -26.46
CA VAL A 80 -25.26 -37.62 -25.29
C VAL A 80 -23.99 -38.44 -25.08
N VAL A 81 -23.34 -38.86 -26.17
CA VAL A 81 -22.12 -39.66 -26.10
C VAL A 81 -20.90 -38.80 -25.74
N VAL A 82 -20.76 -37.61 -26.32
CA VAL A 82 -19.52 -36.82 -26.23
C VAL A 82 -19.52 -35.84 -25.05
N LEU A 83 -20.62 -35.12 -24.83
CA LEU A 83 -20.66 -34.02 -23.86
C LEU A 83 -20.36 -34.46 -22.42
N PRO A 84 -20.92 -35.55 -21.88
CA PRO A 84 -20.71 -35.90 -20.47
C PRO A 84 -19.24 -36.16 -20.12
N LEU A 85 -18.50 -36.92 -20.94
CA LEU A 85 -17.07 -37.16 -20.71
C LEU A 85 -16.26 -35.88 -20.86
N LEU A 86 -16.58 -35.07 -21.87
CA LEU A 86 -15.89 -33.82 -22.11
C LEU A 86 -16.09 -32.86 -20.94
N GLU A 87 -17.32 -32.71 -20.44
CA GLU A 87 -17.63 -31.88 -19.28
C GLU A 87 -16.83 -32.31 -18.04
N GLN A 88 -16.74 -33.61 -17.76
CA GLN A 88 -15.99 -34.13 -16.61
C GLN A 88 -14.48 -33.89 -16.74
N ALA A 89 -13.92 -34.14 -17.92
CA ALA A 89 -12.52 -33.87 -18.19
C ALA A 89 -12.19 -32.38 -18.04
N LEU A 90 -13.04 -31.50 -18.59
CA LEU A 90 -12.83 -30.05 -18.55
C LEU A 90 -13.06 -29.45 -17.15
N ASN A 91 -14.01 -29.98 -16.38
CA ASN A 91 -14.19 -29.60 -14.96
C ASN A 91 -12.97 -30.03 -14.14
N THR A 92 -12.46 -31.23 -14.36
CA THR A 92 -11.24 -31.72 -13.68
C THR A 92 -10.04 -30.85 -14.03
N LEU A 93 -9.87 -30.49 -15.30
CA LEU A 93 -8.81 -29.59 -15.75
C LEU A 93 -8.96 -28.19 -15.14
N THR A 94 -10.18 -27.68 -15.00
CA THR A 94 -10.46 -26.42 -14.32
C THR A 94 -9.97 -26.45 -12.87
N ILE A 95 -10.30 -27.51 -12.14
CA ILE A 95 -9.87 -27.71 -10.75
C ILE A 95 -8.35 -27.78 -10.66
N MET A 96 -7.70 -28.58 -11.52
CA MET A 96 -6.25 -28.72 -11.53
C MET A 96 -5.56 -27.37 -11.80
N LEU A 97 -6.06 -26.59 -12.76
CA LEU A 97 -5.54 -25.26 -13.07
C LEU A 97 -5.80 -24.25 -11.94
N MET A 98 -6.95 -24.32 -11.28
CA MET A 98 -7.25 -23.46 -10.11
C MET A 98 -6.38 -23.81 -8.90
N VAL A 99 -6.25 -25.09 -8.56
CA VAL A 99 -5.36 -25.55 -7.49
C VAL A 99 -3.93 -25.16 -7.81
N TRP A 100 -3.49 -25.32 -9.06
CA TRP A 100 -2.20 -24.82 -9.48
C TRP A 100 -2.12 -23.30 -9.27
N ALA A 101 -3.02 -22.48 -9.79
CA ALA A 101 -2.92 -21.02 -9.62
C ALA A 101 -2.94 -20.55 -8.15
N LEU A 102 -3.78 -21.16 -7.32
CA LEU A 102 -4.10 -20.68 -5.96
C LEU A 102 -3.18 -21.23 -4.87
N VAL A 103 -2.57 -22.41 -5.07
CA VAL A 103 -1.68 -23.03 -4.08
C VAL A 103 -0.28 -22.40 -4.13
N PRO A 104 0.29 -22.04 -2.96
CA PRO A 104 1.59 -21.40 -2.90
C PRO A 104 2.73 -22.26 -3.47
N HIS A 105 3.65 -21.62 -4.19
CA HIS A 105 4.90 -22.26 -4.61
C HIS A 105 5.78 -22.54 -3.40
N SER A 106 6.33 -23.75 -3.33
CA SER A 106 7.38 -24.08 -2.38
C SER A 106 8.73 -23.66 -2.96
N ASN A 107 9.45 -22.78 -2.25
CA ASN A 107 10.80 -22.39 -2.65
C ASN A 107 11.79 -23.57 -2.69
N ARG A 108 11.49 -24.67 -1.99
CA ARG A 108 12.34 -25.87 -1.97
C ARG A 108 12.20 -26.70 -3.25
N LEU A 109 11.05 -26.63 -3.92
CA LEU A 109 10.72 -27.46 -5.09
C LEU A 109 9.93 -26.63 -6.12
N PRO A 110 10.58 -25.71 -6.85
CA PRO A 110 9.90 -24.78 -7.77
C PRO A 110 9.20 -25.46 -8.95
N HIS A 111 9.59 -26.69 -9.31
CA HIS A 111 9.00 -27.40 -10.45
C HIS A 111 7.86 -28.35 -10.05
N LEU A 112 7.66 -28.64 -8.77
CA LEU A 112 6.71 -29.65 -8.31
C LEU A 112 5.27 -29.33 -8.74
N GLY A 113 4.85 -28.08 -8.64
CA GLY A 113 3.51 -27.67 -9.06
C GLY A 113 3.26 -27.86 -10.55
N HIS A 114 4.25 -27.62 -11.40
CA HIS A 114 4.16 -27.82 -12.84
C HIS A 114 4.14 -29.31 -13.19
N LEU A 115 4.97 -30.12 -12.52
CA LEU A 115 5.01 -31.57 -12.70
C LEU A 115 3.68 -32.22 -12.29
N LEU A 116 3.12 -31.82 -11.14
CA LEU A 116 1.81 -32.31 -10.67
C LEU A 116 0.68 -31.92 -11.62
N LEU A 117 0.70 -30.70 -12.15
CA LEU A 117 -0.27 -30.26 -13.15
C LEU A 117 -0.16 -31.12 -14.42
N LEU A 118 1.05 -31.28 -14.97
CA LEU A 118 1.29 -32.09 -16.16
C LEU A 118 0.83 -33.54 -15.97
N LEU A 119 1.22 -34.16 -14.85
CA LEU A 119 0.80 -35.51 -14.51
C LEU A 119 -0.73 -35.61 -14.37
N GLY A 120 -1.35 -34.63 -13.72
CA GLY A 120 -2.81 -34.55 -13.60
C GLY A 120 -3.52 -34.47 -14.95
N VAL A 121 -3.03 -33.64 -15.87
CA VAL A 121 -3.57 -33.56 -17.24
C VAL A 121 -3.41 -34.89 -17.98
N LEU A 122 -2.26 -35.55 -17.88
CA LEU A 122 -2.02 -36.85 -18.52
C LEU A 122 -2.95 -37.93 -17.96
N VAL A 123 -3.13 -37.98 -16.64
CA VAL A 123 -4.06 -38.91 -15.98
C VAL A 123 -5.50 -38.65 -16.42
N SER A 124 -5.93 -37.37 -16.45
CA SER A 124 -7.26 -36.98 -16.92
C SER A 124 -7.49 -37.38 -18.38
N LEU A 125 -6.48 -37.22 -19.24
CA LEU A 125 -6.55 -37.62 -20.65
C LEU A 125 -6.64 -39.15 -20.78
N ALA A 126 -5.80 -39.89 -20.07
CA ALA A 126 -5.81 -41.36 -20.07
C ALA A 126 -7.15 -41.92 -19.58
N MET A 127 -7.70 -41.36 -18.49
CA MET A 127 -9.04 -41.71 -18.00
C MET A 127 -10.11 -41.46 -19.04
N THR A 128 -10.09 -40.29 -19.71
CA THR A 128 -11.06 -39.96 -20.77
C THR A 128 -11.01 -40.98 -21.89
N ILE A 129 -9.83 -41.29 -22.42
CA ILE A 129 -9.65 -42.26 -23.50
C ILE A 129 -10.11 -43.66 -23.07
N SER A 130 -9.77 -44.07 -21.85
CA SER A 130 -10.14 -45.38 -21.31
C SER A 130 -11.64 -45.53 -21.05
N PHE A 131 -12.36 -44.44 -20.78
CA PHE A 131 -13.79 -44.46 -20.45
C PHE A 131 -14.71 -44.39 -21.69
N ILE A 132 -14.18 -43.98 -22.86
CA ILE A 132 -14.98 -43.89 -24.10
C ILE A 132 -15.68 -45.20 -24.47
N PRO A 133 -15.02 -46.38 -24.51
CA PRO A 133 -15.67 -47.61 -24.98
C PRO A 133 -16.81 -48.05 -24.05
N THR A 134 -16.57 -47.99 -22.74
CA THR A 134 -17.52 -48.40 -21.71
C THR A 134 -18.69 -47.42 -21.61
N TRP A 135 -18.45 -46.12 -21.78
CA TRP A 135 -19.52 -45.13 -21.81
C TRP A 135 -20.42 -45.30 -23.04
N ARG A 136 -19.85 -45.50 -24.23
CA ARG A 136 -20.63 -45.68 -25.46
C ARG A 136 -21.63 -46.84 -25.37
N ALA A 137 -21.25 -47.92 -24.67
CA ALA A 137 -22.14 -49.05 -24.43
C ALA A 137 -23.28 -48.64 -23.47
N LEU A 138 -22.95 -48.05 -22.31
CA LEU A 138 -23.94 -47.64 -21.31
C LEU A 138 -24.89 -46.53 -21.80
N SER A 139 -24.42 -45.62 -22.64
CA SER A 139 -25.25 -44.56 -23.21
C SER A 139 -26.24 -45.09 -24.24
N ALA A 140 -25.91 -46.19 -24.94
CA ALA A 140 -26.84 -46.87 -25.84
C ALA A 140 -28.01 -47.53 -25.07
N ASP A 141 -27.77 -47.93 -23.81
CA ASP A 141 -28.79 -48.45 -22.90
C ASP A 141 -29.62 -47.35 -22.22
N GLY A 142 -29.40 -46.07 -22.56
CA GLY A 142 -30.13 -44.93 -22.02
C GLY A 142 -29.78 -44.57 -20.57
N ILE A 143 -28.69 -45.10 -20.03
CA ILE A 143 -28.25 -44.84 -18.65
C ILE A 143 -27.64 -43.43 -18.56
N ALA A 144 -28.06 -42.65 -17.57
CA ALA A 144 -27.50 -41.32 -17.30
C ALA A 144 -26.02 -41.40 -16.88
N TYR A 145 -25.19 -40.45 -17.31
CA TYR A 145 -23.75 -40.51 -17.02
C TYR A 145 -23.47 -40.45 -15.52
N ASN A 146 -24.21 -39.60 -14.80
CA ASN A 146 -24.00 -39.32 -13.38
C ASN A 146 -24.30 -40.52 -12.46
N SER A 147 -25.04 -41.53 -12.92
CA SER A 147 -25.28 -42.76 -12.17
C SER A 147 -24.21 -43.83 -12.38
N THR A 148 -23.20 -43.57 -13.21
CA THR A 148 -22.15 -44.54 -13.52
C THR A 148 -21.01 -44.52 -12.51
N SER A 149 -20.29 -45.64 -12.42
CA SER A 149 -19.03 -45.71 -11.65
C SER A 149 -17.96 -44.77 -12.19
N GLN A 150 -17.97 -44.46 -13.49
CA GLN A 150 -17.04 -43.51 -14.10
C GLN A 150 -17.20 -42.10 -13.52
N ALA A 151 -18.44 -41.63 -13.38
CA ALA A 151 -18.73 -40.33 -12.75
C ALA A 151 -18.23 -40.29 -11.30
N THR A 152 -18.37 -41.41 -10.57
CA THR A 152 -17.86 -41.54 -9.20
C THR A 152 -16.33 -41.43 -9.16
N ILE A 153 -15.61 -42.09 -10.08
CA ILE A 153 -14.15 -42.02 -10.16
C ILE A 153 -13.68 -40.59 -10.45
N TRP A 154 -14.34 -39.89 -11.39
CA TRP A 154 -14.05 -38.48 -11.66
C TRP A 154 -14.26 -37.61 -10.43
N GLY A 155 -15.41 -37.74 -9.77
CA GLY A 155 -15.72 -36.96 -8.59
C GLY A 155 -14.71 -37.19 -7.45
N LEU A 156 -14.28 -38.43 -7.22
CA LEU A 156 -13.27 -38.75 -6.22
C LEU A 156 -11.92 -38.11 -6.54
N LEU A 157 -11.48 -38.17 -7.79
CA LEU A 157 -10.26 -37.50 -8.24
C LEU A 157 -10.32 -35.98 -8.00
N GLN A 158 -11.44 -35.35 -8.36
CA GLN A 158 -11.66 -33.91 -8.18
C GLN A 158 -11.62 -33.52 -6.70
N ILE A 159 -12.27 -34.30 -5.82
CA ILE A 159 -12.24 -34.08 -4.36
C ILE A 159 -10.82 -34.22 -3.82
N VAL A 160 -10.08 -35.27 -4.21
CA VAL A 160 -8.70 -35.49 -3.74
C VAL A 160 -7.80 -34.33 -4.13
N VAL A 161 -7.90 -33.84 -5.38
CA VAL A 161 -7.11 -32.70 -5.85
C VAL A 161 -7.48 -31.41 -5.11
N LEU A 162 -8.77 -31.15 -4.89
CA LEU A 162 -9.23 -29.98 -4.13
C LEU A 162 -8.81 -30.05 -2.65
N ALA A 163 -8.96 -31.22 -2.01
CA ALA A 163 -8.58 -31.43 -0.62
C ALA A 163 -7.07 -31.27 -0.44
N ALA A 164 -6.26 -31.85 -1.31
CA ALA A 164 -4.81 -31.66 -1.31
C ALA A 164 -4.45 -30.17 -1.48
N GLY A 165 -5.07 -29.47 -2.43
CA GLY A 165 -4.86 -28.04 -2.64
C GLY A 165 -5.24 -27.21 -1.41
N PHE A 166 -6.39 -27.49 -0.80
CA PHE A 166 -6.87 -26.82 0.40
C PHE A 166 -5.93 -27.04 1.60
N ILE A 167 -5.53 -28.29 1.85
CA ILE A 167 -4.59 -28.65 2.92
C ILE A 167 -3.26 -27.92 2.71
N LEU A 168 -2.70 -27.94 1.50
CA LEU A 168 -1.45 -27.23 1.20
C LEU A 168 -1.57 -25.71 1.39
N ALA A 169 -2.70 -25.11 1.01
CA ALA A 169 -2.97 -23.70 1.26
C ALA A 169 -3.08 -23.38 2.76
N MET A 170 -3.68 -24.28 3.54
CA MET A 170 -3.82 -24.16 5.00
C MET A 170 -2.52 -24.42 5.76
N LEU A 171 -1.65 -25.30 5.29
CA LEU A 171 -0.38 -25.57 5.96
C LEU A 171 0.60 -24.39 5.88
N ASN A 172 0.45 -23.52 4.88
CA ASN A 172 1.32 -22.38 4.68
C ASN A 172 0.82 -21.14 5.45
N ALA A 173 1.45 -20.81 6.58
CA ALA A 173 1.04 -19.71 7.48
C ALA A 173 0.86 -18.36 6.77
N ARG A 174 1.69 -18.07 5.75
CA ARG A 174 1.61 -16.83 4.95
C ARG A 174 0.30 -16.73 4.13
N TRP A 175 -0.32 -17.86 3.80
CA TRP A 175 -1.48 -17.93 2.91
C TRP A 175 -2.80 -18.25 3.64
N ARG A 176 -2.75 -18.62 4.92
CA ARG A 176 -3.96 -18.83 5.76
C ARG A 176 -4.90 -17.62 5.78
N GLY A 177 -4.36 -16.40 5.77
CA GLY A 177 -5.13 -15.15 5.77
C GLY A 177 -5.53 -14.63 4.37
N THR A 178 -5.30 -15.41 3.32
CA THR A 178 -5.68 -15.04 1.94
C THR A 178 -7.04 -15.63 1.56
N LEU A 179 -7.61 -15.19 0.43
CA LEU A 179 -8.87 -15.76 -0.07
C LEU A 179 -8.69 -17.15 -0.72
N SER A 180 -7.46 -17.58 -1.04
CA SER A 180 -7.18 -18.88 -1.66
C SER A 180 -7.82 -20.08 -0.93
N PRO A 181 -7.59 -20.30 0.38
CA PRO A 181 -8.21 -21.42 1.09
C PRO A 181 -9.73 -21.33 1.14
N VAL A 182 -10.31 -20.12 1.18
CA VAL A 182 -11.77 -19.92 1.16
C VAL A 182 -12.34 -20.35 -0.19
N ILE A 183 -11.71 -19.93 -1.29
CA ILE A 183 -12.11 -20.33 -2.66
C ILE A 183 -12.07 -21.86 -2.80
N LEU A 184 -10.96 -22.48 -2.38
CA LEU A 184 -10.78 -23.93 -2.45
C LEU A 184 -11.77 -24.68 -1.55
N LEU A 185 -12.08 -24.14 -0.37
CA LEU A 185 -13.08 -24.71 0.53
C LEU A 185 -14.47 -24.71 -0.09
N PHE A 186 -14.93 -23.59 -0.66
CA PHE A 186 -16.23 -23.53 -1.33
C PHE A 186 -16.33 -24.51 -2.49
N MET A 187 -15.26 -24.63 -3.29
CA MET A 187 -15.21 -25.65 -4.34
C MET A 187 -15.25 -27.07 -3.78
N LEU A 188 -14.48 -27.37 -2.74
CA LEU A 188 -14.47 -28.69 -2.11
C LEU A 188 -15.85 -29.03 -1.55
N LEU A 189 -16.50 -28.11 -0.84
CA LEU A 189 -17.85 -28.29 -0.32
C LEU A 189 -18.87 -28.56 -1.43
N ALA A 190 -18.77 -27.84 -2.56
CA ALA A 190 -19.62 -28.08 -3.72
C ALA A 190 -19.46 -29.49 -4.31
N HIS A 191 -18.22 -29.99 -4.38
CA HIS A 191 -17.94 -31.34 -4.90
C HIS A 191 -18.35 -32.44 -3.91
N VAL A 192 -18.14 -32.24 -2.62
CA VAL A 192 -18.62 -33.15 -1.57
C VAL A 192 -20.15 -33.19 -1.52
N ALA A 193 -20.81 -32.03 -1.64
CA ALA A 193 -22.27 -31.95 -1.69
C ALA A 193 -22.86 -32.67 -2.92
N HIS A 194 -22.14 -32.67 -4.05
CA HIS A 194 -22.54 -33.44 -5.22
C HIS A 194 -22.63 -34.94 -4.95
N PHE A 195 -21.71 -35.51 -4.15
CA PHE A 195 -21.73 -36.93 -3.79
C PHE A 195 -22.87 -37.32 -2.86
N TRP A 196 -23.35 -36.39 -2.03
CA TRP A 196 -24.40 -36.66 -1.05
C TRP A 196 -25.81 -36.73 -1.69
N ASN A 197 -25.88 -36.81 -3.02
CA ASN A 197 -27.06 -36.97 -3.89
C ASN A 197 -28.40 -36.89 -3.12
N TYR A 198 -29.08 -35.75 -3.21
CA TYR A 198 -30.37 -35.50 -2.55
C TYR A 198 -31.53 -35.75 -3.54
N PRO A 199 -31.96 -37.00 -3.77
CA PRO A 199 -32.94 -37.35 -4.80
C PRO A 199 -34.31 -36.70 -4.59
N GLU A 200 -34.64 -36.30 -3.34
CA GLU A 200 -35.88 -35.58 -3.03
C GLU A 200 -35.91 -34.15 -3.62
N ILE A 201 -34.74 -33.58 -3.94
CA ILE A 201 -34.58 -32.17 -4.31
C ILE A 201 -34.11 -32.03 -5.77
N ILE A 202 -33.28 -32.97 -6.25
CA ILE A 202 -32.67 -32.94 -7.59
C ILE A 202 -33.13 -34.19 -8.36
N PRO A 203 -33.75 -34.05 -9.56
CA PRO A 203 -34.13 -35.19 -10.37
C PRO A 203 -32.90 -36.05 -10.72
N THR A 204 -32.94 -37.33 -10.36
CA THR A 204 -31.86 -38.32 -10.56
C THR A 204 -31.51 -38.54 -12.03
N ASP A 205 -32.39 -38.15 -12.94
CA ASP A 205 -32.31 -38.46 -14.37
C ASP A 205 -31.60 -37.35 -15.16
N THR A 206 -31.04 -36.35 -14.47
CA THR A 206 -30.38 -35.22 -15.10
C THR A 206 -28.87 -35.41 -15.18
N ASN A 207 -28.31 -35.20 -16.38
CA ASN A 207 -26.86 -35.18 -16.60
C ASN A 207 -26.19 -33.90 -16.04
N ILE A 208 -26.95 -32.99 -15.44
CA ILE A 208 -26.49 -31.65 -15.05
C ILE A 208 -25.98 -31.64 -13.60
N ILE A 209 -24.74 -31.19 -13.42
CA ILE A 209 -24.09 -31.18 -12.11
C ILE A 209 -24.29 -29.83 -11.39
N TYR A 210 -25.45 -29.67 -10.75
CA TYR A 210 -25.86 -28.41 -10.11
C TYR A 210 -24.87 -27.86 -9.05
N TRP A 211 -24.46 -28.69 -8.08
CA TRP A 211 -23.62 -28.23 -6.97
C TRP A 211 -22.26 -27.71 -7.43
N ILE A 212 -21.65 -28.37 -8.41
CA ILE A 212 -20.37 -27.95 -8.99
C ILE A 212 -20.51 -26.57 -9.67
N ARG A 213 -21.60 -26.35 -10.41
CA ARG A 213 -21.88 -25.05 -11.05
C ARG A 213 -22.04 -23.93 -10.01
N LEU A 214 -22.77 -24.19 -8.93
CA LEU A 214 -22.90 -23.25 -7.81
C LEU A 214 -21.54 -22.93 -7.18
N GLY A 215 -20.70 -23.94 -6.98
CA GLY A 215 -19.32 -23.78 -6.51
C GLY A 215 -18.51 -22.85 -7.42
N HIS A 216 -18.59 -23.01 -8.75
CA HIS A 216 -17.90 -22.13 -9.69
C HIS A 216 -18.43 -20.69 -9.68
N LEU A 217 -19.75 -20.49 -9.50
CA LEU A 217 -20.35 -19.16 -9.41
C LEU A 217 -19.89 -18.37 -8.19
N VAL A 218 -19.50 -19.05 -7.12
CA VAL A 218 -18.93 -18.41 -5.93
C VAL A 218 -17.41 -18.27 -6.07
N ALA A 219 -16.74 -19.34 -6.50
CA ALA A 219 -15.28 -19.42 -6.53
C ALA A 219 -14.63 -18.48 -7.55
N LEU A 220 -15.17 -18.37 -8.77
CA LEU A 220 -14.55 -17.57 -9.83
C LEU A 220 -14.62 -16.06 -9.55
N PRO A 221 -15.75 -15.47 -9.12
CA PRO A 221 -15.78 -14.07 -8.71
C PRO A 221 -14.89 -13.78 -7.49
N LEU A 222 -14.83 -14.68 -6.51
CA LEU A 222 -13.90 -14.54 -5.37
C LEU A 222 -12.44 -14.55 -5.83
N TRP A 223 -12.10 -15.37 -6.82
CA TRP A 223 -10.76 -15.36 -7.40
C TRP A 223 -10.48 -14.04 -8.15
N ALA A 224 -11.46 -13.48 -8.86
CA ALA A 224 -11.34 -12.15 -9.47
C ALA A 224 -11.10 -11.05 -8.41
N ALA A 225 -11.84 -11.07 -7.30
CA ALA A 225 -11.64 -10.17 -6.18
C ALA A 225 -10.25 -10.33 -5.54
N MET A 226 -9.75 -11.57 -5.43
CA MET A 226 -8.40 -11.83 -4.96
C MET A 226 -7.34 -11.28 -5.91
N ALA A 227 -7.48 -11.49 -7.22
CA ALA A 227 -6.59 -10.94 -8.24
C ALA A 227 -6.56 -9.41 -8.16
N TYR A 228 -7.72 -8.76 -8.03
CA TYR A 228 -7.83 -7.33 -7.81
C TYR A 228 -7.07 -6.88 -6.55
N ARG A 229 -7.35 -7.51 -5.39
CA ARG A 229 -6.72 -7.16 -4.11
C ARG A 229 -5.20 -7.32 -4.15
N GLN A 230 -4.69 -8.35 -4.80
CA GLN A 230 -3.24 -8.61 -4.85
C GLN A 230 -2.52 -7.73 -5.89
N SER A 231 -3.15 -7.41 -7.02
CA SER A 231 -2.51 -6.67 -8.11
C SER A 231 -2.69 -5.15 -8.05
N ILE A 232 -3.83 -4.67 -7.55
CA ILE A 232 -4.19 -3.25 -7.60
C ILE A 232 -4.01 -2.54 -6.25
N MET A 233 -4.35 -3.20 -5.13
CA MET A 233 -4.23 -2.58 -3.81
C MET A 233 -2.81 -2.08 -3.49
N PRO A 234 -1.71 -2.81 -3.79
CA PRO A 234 -0.36 -2.31 -3.52
C PRO A 234 -0.04 -1.05 -4.33
N LEU A 235 -0.56 -0.95 -5.55
CA LEU A 235 -0.36 0.21 -6.42
C LEU A 235 -1.11 1.43 -5.89
N LEU A 236 -2.36 1.24 -5.43
CA LEU A 236 -3.14 2.31 -4.80
C LEU A 236 -2.49 2.81 -3.51
N LEU A 237 -1.95 1.90 -2.68
CA LEU A 237 -1.22 2.27 -1.46
C LEU A 237 0.08 3.00 -1.77
N ALA A 238 0.84 2.55 -2.78
CA ALA A 238 2.06 3.22 -3.23
C ALA A 238 1.76 4.62 -3.80
N GLN A 239 0.68 4.76 -4.58
CA GLN A 239 0.24 6.05 -5.11
C GLN A 239 -0.22 7.00 -4.01
N ARG A 240 -0.97 6.51 -3.01
CA ARG A 240 -1.37 7.29 -1.83
C ARG A 240 -0.16 7.77 -1.04
N LYS A 241 0.85 6.92 -0.82
CA LYS A 241 2.11 7.29 -0.16
C LYS A 241 2.86 8.38 -0.94
N LYS A 242 2.92 8.27 -2.27
CA LYS A 242 3.57 9.28 -3.13
C LYS A 242 2.85 10.63 -3.11
N SER A 243 1.52 10.62 -3.06
CA SER A 243 0.70 11.84 -2.96
C SER A 243 0.80 12.51 -1.59
N GLY A 244 0.96 11.74 -0.50
CA GLY A 244 1.25 12.31 0.83
C GLY A 244 2.59 13.03 0.84
N LEU A 245 3.62 12.40 0.24
CA LEU A 245 4.98 12.93 0.17
C LEU A 245 5.07 14.34 -0.46
N THR A 246 4.23 14.64 -1.45
CA THR A 246 4.20 15.97 -2.09
C THR A 246 3.59 17.05 -1.19
N THR A 247 2.57 16.69 -0.40
CA THR A 247 1.95 17.61 0.55
C THR A 247 2.88 17.84 1.74
N ASP A 248 3.51 16.77 2.25
CA ASP A 248 4.47 16.83 3.35
C ASP A 248 5.70 17.70 3.00
N LEU A 249 6.18 17.62 1.75
CA LEU A 249 7.28 18.46 1.27
C LEU A 249 6.90 19.95 1.26
N GLN A 250 5.69 20.28 0.82
CA GLN A 250 5.22 21.67 0.79
C GLN A 250 5.12 22.26 2.21
N SER A 251 4.55 21.51 3.16
CA SER A 251 4.52 21.92 4.56
C SER A 251 5.91 22.04 5.18
N ALA A 252 6.82 21.11 4.88
CA ALA A 252 8.19 21.16 5.39
C ALA A 252 8.95 22.40 4.89
N ILE A 253 8.77 22.80 3.62
CA ILE A 253 9.40 24.01 3.07
C ILE A 253 8.86 25.27 3.75
N LEU A 254 7.54 25.36 3.95
CA LEU A 254 6.91 26.51 4.62
C LEU A 254 7.36 26.62 6.08
N ASN A 255 7.38 25.50 6.80
CA ASN A 255 7.84 25.45 8.19
C ASN A 255 9.33 25.80 8.29
N ALA A 256 10.16 25.36 7.34
CA ALA A 256 11.59 25.71 7.31
C ALA A 256 11.79 27.21 7.09
N ALA A 257 11.02 27.82 6.19
CA ALA A 257 11.04 29.27 6.00
C ALA A 257 10.66 30.03 7.28
N GLN A 258 9.68 29.53 8.04
CA GLN A 258 9.27 30.14 9.31
C GLN A 258 10.39 30.07 10.38
N VAL A 259 11.07 28.93 10.51
CA VAL A 259 12.24 28.80 11.40
C VAL A 259 13.34 29.80 11.03
N ILE A 260 13.61 29.95 9.74
CA ILE A 260 14.67 30.84 9.24
C ILE A 260 14.31 32.32 9.48
N GLN A 261 13.05 32.71 9.30
CA GLN A 261 12.59 34.10 9.43
C GLN A 261 12.46 34.58 10.88
N THR A 262 12.37 33.69 11.85
CA THR A 262 12.11 34.06 13.25
C THR A 262 13.35 34.69 13.91
N GLU A 263 13.23 35.87 14.51
CA GLU A 263 14.37 36.56 15.15
C GLU A 263 14.48 36.32 16.65
N ASP A 264 13.40 35.81 17.27
CA ASP A 264 13.32 35.55 18.70
C ASP A 264 13.54 34.05 19.02
N ARG A 265 14.32 33.76 20.08
CA ARG A 265 14.60 32.40 20.55
C ARG A 265 13.33 31.68 20.98
N ASP A 266 12.42 32.38 21.67
CA ASP A 266 11.19 31.79 22.21
C ASP A 266 10.19 31.44 21.10
N ALA A 267 10.25 32.13 19.96
CA ALA A 267 9.45 31.81 18.78
C ALA A 267 10.13 30.79 17.84
N ALA A 268 11.48 30.75 17.82
CA ALA A 268 12.23 29.87 16.94
C ALA A 268 12.12 28.39 17.36
N LEU A 269 12.07 28.11 18.66
CA LEU A 269 11.95 26.75 19.20
C LEU A 269 10.61 26.07 18.83
N PRO A 270 9.44 26.70 19.04
CA PRO A 270 8.15 26.22 18.53
C PRO A 270 8.12 25.95 17.03
N ALA A 271 8.67 26.86 16.23
CA ALA A 271 8.72 26.71 14.78
C ALA A 271 9.59 25.51 14.38
N ALA A 272 10.72 25.33 15.05
CA ALA A 272 11.63 24.20 14.83
C ALA A 272 10.96 22.86 15.18
N VAL A 273 10.27 22.79 16.31
CA VAL A 273 9.50 21.60 16.71
C VAL A 273 8.45 21.25 15.66
N THR A 274 7.73 22.26 15.15
CA THR A 274 6.69 22.08 14.12
C THR A 274 7.29 21.59 12.80
N LEU A 275 8.42 22.16 12.38
CA LEU A 275 9.17 21.70 11.21
C LEU A 275 9.58 20.23 11.37
N ILE A 276 10.21 19.89 12.49
CA ILE A 276 10.74 18.54 12.72
C ILE A 276 9.58 17.52 12.76
N ALA A 277 8.49 17.84 13.44
CA ALA A 277 7.29 17.00 13.47
C ALA A 277 6.63 16.82 12.08
N SER A 278 6.81 17.77 11.16
CA SER A 278 6.31 17.63 9.78
C SER A 278 7.20 16.79 8.87
N VAL A 279 8.47 16.57 9.25
CA VAL A 279 9.47 15.85 8.45
C VAL A 279 9.69 14.42 8.95
N VAL A 280 9.57 14.21 10.26
CA VAL A 280 9.83 12.96 10.97
C VAL A 280 8.51 12.33 11.40
N ASP A 281 8.37 11.01 11.26
CA ASP A 281 7.16 10.25 11.65
C ASP A 281 7.17 9.94 13.17
N ALA A 282 7.37 10.98 13.99
CA ALA A 282 7.43 10.88 15.45
C ALA A 282 6.13 11.37 16.08
N SER A 283 5.61 10.63 17.08
CA SER A 283 4.42 11.05 17.84
C SER A 283 4.72 12.15 18.85
N PHE A 284 5.96 12.21 19.34
CA PHE A 284 6.44 13.26 20.21
C PHE A 284 7.76 13.80 19.68
N VAL A 285 7.83 15.12 19.54
CA VAL A 285 9.03 15.85 19.14
C VAL A 285 9.27 16.94 20.16
N ALA A 286 10.48 17.01 20.68
CA ALA A 286 10.87 18.10 21.56
C ALA A 286 12.31 18.56 21.32
N VAL A 287 12.52 19.87 21.41
CA VAL A 287 13.83 20.51 21.32
C VAL A 287 14.16 21.08 22.68
N GLY A 288 15.27 20.63 23.25
CA GLY A 288 15.79 21.09 24.53
C GLY A 288 17.03 21.96 24.34
N VAL A 289 17.07 23.13 24.94
CA VAL A 289 18.29 23.98 24.97
C VAL A 289 18.90 23.92 26.37
N LEU A 290 20.22 23.79 26.45
CA LEU A 290 20.94 23.78 27.71
C LEU A 290 21.15 25.21 28.23
N THR A 291 21.07 25.37 29.54
CA THR A 291 21.38 26.63 30.23
C THR A 291 22.83 26.60 30.73
N GLU A 292 23.56 27.71 30.59
CA GLU A 292 24.96 27.87 31.03
C GLU A 292 25.08 28.10 32.56
N ASP A 293 24.44 27.27 33.37
CA ASP A 293 24.50 27.33 34.83
C ASP A 293 25.41 26.24 35.41
N ALA A 294 25.85 26.42 36.67
CA ALA A 294 26.70 25.48 37.39
C ALA A 294 26.11 24.05 37.50
N GLN A 295 24.79 23.93 37.37
CA GLN A 295 24.08 22.67 37.14
C GLN A 295 23.31 22.79 35.81
N PRO A 296 23.69 22.04 34.76
CA PRO A 296 23.06 22.17 33.45
C PRO A 296 21.59 21.73 33.54
N THR A 297 20.69 22.65 33.23
CA THR A 297 19.26 22.40 33.06
C THR A 297 18.88 22.44 31.59
N LEU A 298 17.98 21.55 31.18
CA LEU A 298 17.47 21.45 29.82
C LEU A 298 16.07 22.08 29.76
N ALA A 299 15.95 23.20 29.04
CA ALA A 299 14.67 23.83 28.72
C ALA A 299 14.07 23.15 27.48
N LEU A 300 13.13 22.23 27.70
CA LEU A 300 12.54 21.36 26.69
C LEU A 300 11.23 21.94 26.16
N THR A 301 11.14 22.23 24.87
CA THR A 301 9.90 22.67 24.17
C THR A 301 9.38 21.55 23.27
N SER A 302 8.09 21.18 23.33
CA SER A 302 7.54 20.05 22.55
C SER A 302 6.35 20.37 21.65
N ASN A 303 6.01 19.43 20.77
CA ASN A 303 4.84 19.50 19.89
C ASN A 303 3.51 19.23 20.61
N LEU A 304 3.53 18.93 21.91
CA LEU A 304 2.31 18.71 22.69
C LEU A 304 1.74 20.05 23.17
N PRO A 305 0.42 20.25 23.09
CA PRO A 305 -0.21 21.46 23.60
C PRO A 305 -0.14 21.51 25.13
N GLN A 306 0.09 22.70 25.67
CA GLN A 306 0.00 22.95 27.10
C GLN A 306 -1.46 22.92 27.55
N VAL A 307 -1.74 22.38 28.75
CA VAL A 307 -3.12 22.25 29.25
C VAL A 307 -3.75 23.64 29.41
N GLY A 308 -4.76 23.95 28.59
CA GLY A 308 -5.49 25.22 28.62
C GLY A 308 -5.03 26.29 27.62
N THR A 309 -3.98 26.04 26.83
CA THR A 309 -3.53 26.92 25.74
C THR A 309 -3.19 26.10 24.49
N ASP A 310 -3.13 26.73 23.31
CA ASP A 310 -2.67 26.08 22.06
C ASP A 310 -1.15 26.27 21.84
N GLN A 311 -0.40 26.52 22.92
CA GLN A 311 1.04 26.75 22.87
C GLN A 311 1.82 25.46 23.14
N PRO A 312 3.05 25.34 22.58
CA PRO A 312 3.97 24.25 22.88
C PRO A 312 4.21 24.12 24.38
N ARG A 313 4.16 22.89 24.91
CA ARG A 313 4.46 22.63 26.32
C ARG A 313 5.98 22.69 26.55
N THR A 314 6.37 23.41 27.60
CA THR A 314 7.77 23.58 28.02
C THR A 314 8.04 22.96 29.39
N TRP A 315 9.17 22.27 29.56
CA TRP A 315 9.66 21.73 30.84
C TRP A 315 11.09 22.20 31.12
N LEU A 316 11.45 22.26 32.40
CA LEU A 316 12.83 22.44 32.85
C LEU A 316 13.28 21.15 33.52
N LEU A 317 14.28 20.49 32.95
CA LEU A 317 14.77 19.19 33.41
C LEU A 317 16.25 19.31 33.85
N PRO A 318 16.60 18.99 35.11
CA PRO A 318 17.99 18.88 35.51
C PRO A 318 18.65 17.70 34.78
N VAL A 319 19.77 17.91 34.10
CA VAL A 319 20.43 16.84 33.33
C VAL A 319 20.96 15.73 34.26
N SER A 320 21.31 16.08 35.51
CA SER A 320 21.80 15.15 36.54
C SER A 320 20.81 14.06 36.94
N ASP A 321 19.52 14.31 36.77
CA ASP A 321 18.47 13.40 37.24
C ASP A 321 18.22 12.27 36.24
N TRP A 322 18.79 12.39 35.03
CA TRP A 322 18.52 11.51 33.90
C TRP A 322 19.82 10.95 33.30
N THR A 323 20.14 9.70 33.60
CA THR A 323 21.33 9.01 33.07
C THR A 323 21.40 9.00 31.55
N ALA A 324 20.27 8.94 30.85
CA ALA A 324 20.24 8.97 29.38
C ALA A 324 20.60 10.36 28.82
N LEU A 325 20.13 11.44 29.45
CA LEU A 325 20.50 12.81 29.04
C LEU A 325 21.98 13.08 29.36
N GLU A 326 22.43 12.68 30.54
CA GLU A 326 23.84 12.79 30.94
C GLU A 326 24.75 11.99 29.99
N ALA A 327 24.36 10.79 29.57
CA ALA A 327 25.12 10.00 28.60
C ALA A 327 25.24 10.72 27.24
N VAL A 328 24.16 11.32 26.74
CA VAL A 328 24.20 12.07 25.47
C VAL A 328 25.08 13.32 25.61
N VAL A 329 24.97 14.03 26.73
CA VAL A 329 25.74 15.25 27.00
C VAL A 329 27.24 14.96 27.18
N SER A 330 27.58 13.92 27.93
CA SER A 330 28.98 13.53 28.19
C SER A 330 29.64 12.87 26.98
N GLN A 331 28.94 11.96 26.30
CA GLN A 331 29.50 11.15 25.21
C GLN A 331 29.38 11.82 23.85
N ARG A 332 28.57 12.89 23.73
CA ARG A 332 28.30 13.61 22.47
C ARG A 332 27.82 12.69 21.35
N ARG A 333 27.11 11.63 21.73
CA ARG A 333 26.55 10.61 20.84
C ARG A 333 25.07 10.47 21.11
N TRP A 334 24.34 10.11 20.07
CA TRP A 334 22.93 9.80 20.21
C TRP A 334 22.72 8.59 21.12
N VAL A 335 21.57 8.57 21.79
CA VAL A 335 21.14 7.45 22.64
C VAL A 335 19.72 7.07 22.23
N GLU A 336 19.48 5.76 22.13
CA GLU A 336 18.15 5.21 21.86
C GLU A 336 17.69 4.40 23.06
N LEU A 337 16.51 4.73 23.59
CA LEU A 337 15.85 4.02 24.65
C LEU A 337 14.67 3.24 24.06
N ASN A 338 14.72 1.92 24.17
CA ASN A 338 13.68 1.04 23.65
C ASN A 338 12.63 0.74 24.73
N PRO A 339 11.36 0.52 24.33
CA PRO A 339 10.28 0.16 25.26
C PRO A 339 10.44 -1.25 25.83
N GLU A 340 11.24 -2.10 25.21
CA GLU A 340 11.56 -3.44 25.66
C GLU A 340 13.08 -3.59 25.84
N GLY A 341 13.51 -4.19 26.96
CA GLY A 341 14.92 -4.49 27.23
C GLY A 341 15.65 -3.46 28.11
N VAL A 342 16.96 -3.31 27.90
CA VAL A 342 17.83 -2.45 28.70
C VAL A 342 17.49 -0.98 28.41
N GLY A 343 17.08 -0.22 29.43
CA GLY A 343 16.66 1.18 29.29
C GLY A 343 15.14 1.40 29.34
N ALA A 344 14.32 0.34 29.27
CA ALA A 344 12.86 0.44 29.32
C ALA A 344 12.33 1.09 30.61
N GLY A 345 12.96 0.80 31.76
CA GLY A 345 12.60 1.44 33.03
C GLY A 345 12.90 2.95 33.06
N GLN A 346 14.01 3.38 32.44
CA GLN A 346 14.33 4.80 32.32
C GLN A 346 13.36 5.51 31.38
N LEU A 347 13.00 4.87 30.27
CA LEU A 347 12.02 5.36 29.32
C LEU A 347 10.63 5.57 29.96
N HIS A 348 10.16 4.57 30.72
CA HIS A 348 8.87 4.64 31.37
C HIS A 348 8.82 5.78 32.40
N ARG A 349 9.87 5.91 33.22
CA ARG A 349 10.02 7.00 34.17
C ARG A 349 10.05 8.36 33.48
N PHE A 350 10.73 8.48 32.34
CA PHE A 350 10.79 9.70 31.55
C PHE A 350 9.41 10.16 31.08
N TYR A 351 8.59 9.25 30.56
CA TYR A 351 7.22 9.58 30.14
C TYR A 351 6.30 9.91 31.31
N GLU A 352 6.45 9.21 32.43
CA GLU A 352 5.66 9.45 33.65
C GLU A 352 5.95 10.83 34.25
N GLU A 353 7.23 11.21 34.39
CA GLU A 353 7.61 12.52 34.95
C GLU A 353 7.20 13.69 34.05
N LEU A 354 7.23 13.52 32.72
CA LEU A 354 6.72 14.51 31.78
C LEU A 354 5.17 14.56 31.75
N ALA A 355 4.50 13.61 32.40
CA ALA A 355 3.06 13.38 32.31
C ALA A 355 2.58 13.32 30.86
N ILE A 356 3.32 12.56 30.03
CA ILE A 356 3.00 12.29 28.64
C ILE A 356 2.62 10.80 28.50
N GLY A 357 1.67 10.50 27.62
CA GLY A 357 1.18 9.13 27.41
C GLY A 357 2.32 8.17 27.00
N PRO A 358 2.13 6.84 27.11
CA PRO A 358 3.18 5.92 26.72
C PRO A 358 3.48 6.10 25.23
N PHE A 359 4.73 6.28 24.86
CA PHE A 359 5.18 6.29 23.46
C PHE A 359 6.08 5.08 23.21
N GLY A 360 6.47 4.86 21.95
CA GLY A 360 7.44 3.84 21.57
C GLY A 360 8.88 4.22 21.97
N ALA A 361 9.85 3.75 21.18
CA ALA A 361 11.26 4.08 21.38
C ALA A 361 11.52 5.60 21.37
N LEU A 362 12.39 6.07 22.27
CA LEU A 362 12.85 7.45 22.38
C LEU A 362 14.27 7.56 21.81
N PHE A 363 14.44 8.47 20.86
CA PHE A 363 15.73 8.84 20.30
C PHE A 363 16.16 10.19 20.83
N LEU A 364 17.38 10.25 21.36
CA LEU A 364 18.01 11.47 21.87
C LEU A 364 19.19 11.81 20.95
N GLN A 365 19.11 12.94 20.25
CA GLN A 365 20.15 13.41 19.34
C GLN A 365 20.81 14.68 19.93
N PRO A 366 22.13 14.69 20.15
CA PRO A 366 22.82 15.90 20.59
C PRO A 366 22.82 16.97 19.50
N MET A 367 22.64 18.21 19.93
CA MET A 367 22.72 19.42 19.12
C MET A 367 24.06 20.11 19.40
N LEU A 368 24.95 20.14 18.41
CA LEU A 368 26.35 20.55 18.56
C LEU A 368 26.66 21.82 17.76
N ASP A 369 27.31 22.81 18.38
CA ASP A 369 27.91 23.98 17.73
C ASP A 369 29.42 24.00 17.98
N GLU A 370 30.25 24.00 16.93
CA GLU A 370 31.72 24.03 17.03
C GLU A 370 32.31 23.09 18.11
N ASN A 371 31.69 21.91 18.31
CA ASN A 371 32.04 20.87 19.29
C ASN A 371 31.64 21.16 20.76
N GLN A 372 30.75 22.11 21.00
CA GLN A 372 30.02 22.33 22.26
C GLN A 372 28.56 21.87 22.11
N ILE A 373 27.96 21.36 23.19
CA ILE A 373 26.54 20.95 23.15
C ILE A 373 25.69 22.16 23.49
N VAL A 374 24.87 22.59 22.53
CA VAL A 374 23.88 23.66 22.70
C VAL A 374 22.58 23.10 23.27
N GLY A 375 22.26 21.83 22.96
CA GLY A 375 21.03 21.21 23.40
C GLY A 375 20.82 19.78 22.93
N LEU A 376 19.58 19.32 22.99
CA LEU A 376 19.16 17.97 22.66
C LEU A 376 17.87 18.00 21.81
N LEU A 377 17.80 17.14 20.79
CA LEU A 377 16.58 16.84 20.04
C LEU A 377 16.04 15.49 20.51
N LEU A 378 14.77 15.45 20.89
CA LEU A 378 14.07 14.28 21.39
C LEU A 378 12.98 13.86 20.41
N LEU A 379 12.99 12.60 20.00
CA LEU A 379 12.00 12.02 19.08
C LEU A 379 11.43 10.73 19.69
N ALA A 380 10.15 10.71 20.03
CA ALA A 380 9.47 9.49 20.45
C ALA A 380 8.58 8.93 19.34
N GLN A 381 8.75 7.64 19.07
CA GLN A 381 7.99 6.91 18.07
C GLN A 381 6.56 6.61 18.55
N PRO A 382 5.62 6.29 17.64
CA PRO A 382 4.28 5.84 18.01
C PRO A 382 4.27 4.64 18.97
N GLN A 383 3.16 4.44 19.69
CA GLN A 383 2.98 3.27 20.54
C GLN A 383 3.10 1.97 19.73
N GLY A 384 3.86 1.00 20.25
CA GLY A 384 4.08 -0.30 19.60
C GLY A 384 5.29 -0.35 18.68
N THR A 385 6.00 0.76 18.47
CA THR A 385 7.25 0.79 17.70
C THR A 385 8.45 0.55 18.61
N ALA A 386 9.10 -0.61 18.44
CA ALA A 386 10.22 -1.03 19.29
C ALA A 386 11.57 -0.38 18.94
N GLN A 387 11.72 0.20 17.75
CA GLN A 387 12.95 0.85 17.28
C GLN A 387 12.63 2.06 16.40
N VAL A 388 13.56 3.01 16.37
CA VAL A 388 13.49 4.22 15.53
C VAL A 388 13.79 3.87 14.08
N SER A 389 13.01 4.42 13.15
CA SER A 389 13.20 4.22 11.71
C SER A 389 14.59 4.67 11.25
N GLN A 390 15.22 3.93 10.32
CA GLN A 390 16.52 4.30 9.77
C GLN A 390 16.49 5.69 9.12
N LYS A 391 15.39 6.03 8.43
CA LYS A 391 15.20 7.36 7.83
C LYS A 391 15.27 8.46 8.89
N ASP A 392 14.63 8.26 10.04
CA ASP A 392 14.60 9.26 11.11
C ASP A 392 15.97 9.42 11.78
N ARG A 393 16.72 8.31 11.93
CA ARG A 393 18.11 8.34 12.42
C ARG A 393 19.05 9.11 11.50
N GLU A 394 18.84 9.02 10.18
CA GLU A 394 19.64 9.76 9.19
C GLU A 394 19.25 11.24 9.13
N LEU A 395 17.97 11.58 9.34
CA LEU A 395 17.48 12.96 9.30
C LEU A 395 17.72 13.76 10.58
N ALA A 396 17.69 13.11 11.74
CA ALA A 396 17.80 13.79 13.03
C ALA A 396 19.07 14.66 13.19
N PRO A 397 20.28 14.23 12.77
CA PRO A 397 21.47 15.08 12.84
C PRO A 397 21.37 16.34 11.98
N MET A 398 20.83 16.24 10.76
CA MET A 398 20.66 17.39 9.87
C MET A 398 19.65 18.41 10.42
N LEU A 399 18.56 17.91 11.01
CA LEU A 399 17.56 18.77 11.64
C LEU A 399 18.11 19.43 12.91
N ALA A 400 18.90 18.70 13.71
CA ALA A 400 19.60 19.27 14.86
C ALA A 400 20.56 20.40 14.46
N GLU A 401 21.35 20.21 13.39
CA GLU A 401 22.28 21.23 12.89
C GLU A 401 21.55 22.50 12.41
N LEU A 402 20.41 22.35 11.72
CA LEU A 402 19.58 23.47 11.30
C LEU A 402 19.11 24.31 12.50
N VAL A 403 18.63 23.64 13.56
CA VAL A 403 18.16 24.31 14.77
C VAL A 403 19.31 25.02 15.49
N VAL A 404 20.45 24.35 15.65
CA VAL A 404 21.65 24.95 16.24
C VAL A 404 22.09 26.19 15.48
N SER A 405 22.24 26.08 14.16
CA SER A 405 22.66 27.20 13.31
C SER A 405 21.78 28.43 13.52
N LYS A 406 20.47 28.23 13.66
CA LYS A 406 19.53 29.31 13.91
C LYS A 406 19.65 29.89 15.32
N LEU A 407 19.72 29.04 16.34
CA LEU A 407 19.86 29.47 17.74
C LEU A 407 21.15 30.27 17.96
N THR A 408 22.28 29.75 17.47
CA THR A 408 23.58 30.44 17.52
C THR A 408 23.53 31.79 16.80
N HIS A 409 22.83 31.90 15.67
CA HIS A 409 22.68 33.17 14.96
C HIS A 409 21.88 34.18 15.79
N ILE A 410 20.77 33.77 16.40
CA ILE A 410 19.96 34.62 17.28
C ILE A 410 20.82 35.12 18.47
N GLU A 411 21.57 34.23 19.13
CA GLU A 411 22.41 34.58 20.28
C GLU A 411 23.53 35.57 19.90
N ARG A 412 24.22 35.33 18.78
CA ARG A 412 25.26 36.26 18.26
C ARG A 412 24.66 37.61 17.91
N PHE A 413 23.45 37.66 17.38
CA PHE A 413 22.74 38.90 17.07
C PHE A 413 22.37 39.68 18.34
N MET A 414 21.85 39.00 19.37
CA MET A 414 21.52 39.59 20.66
C MET A 414 22.75 40.15 21.38
N GLN A 415 23.85 39.39 21.41
CA GLN A 415 25.12 39.85 22.01
C GLN A 415 25.69 41.08 21.30
N ARG A 416 25.65 41.11 19.95
CA ARG A 416 26.09 42.28 19.18
C ARG A 416 25.23 43.51 19.45
N SER A 417 23.91 43.32 19.56
CA SER A 417 22.98 44.42 19.83
C SER A 417 23.16 44.99 21.24
N ALA A 418 23.49 44.16 22.22
CA ALA A 418 23.77 44.59 23.60
C ALA A 418 25.07 45.40 23.75
N LEU A 419 26.03 45.25 22.84
CA LEU A 419 27.31 45.98 22.85
C LEU A 419 27.22 47.39 22.24
N ILE A 420 26.09 47.76 21.64
CA ILE A 420 25.87 49.10 21.09
C ILE A 420 25.41 50.03 22.23
N VAL A 421 26.37 50.67 22.90
CA VAL A 421 26.11 51.82 23.77
C VAL A 421 25.74 53.01 22.87
N PRO A 422 24.60 53.70 23.06
CA PRO A 422 24.26 54.87 22.25
C PRO A 422 25.31 55.96 22.50
N PRO A 423 25.97 56.50 21.45
CA PRO A 423 26.91 57.60 21.62
C PRO A 423 26.18 58.86 22.11
N PRO A 424 26.84 59.73 22.90
CA PRO A 424 26.25 61.00 23.28
C PRO A 424 25.94 61.83 22.03
N VAL A 425 24.72 62.38 22.01
CA VAL A 425 24.14 63.18 20.94
C VAL A 425 25.11 64.31 20.55
N ALA A 426 25.80 64.16 19.43
CA ALA A 426 26.56 65.23 18.80
C ALA A 426 26.55 65.06 17.27
N ALA A 427 26.10 66.14 16.61
CA ALA A 427 26.09 66.39 15.17
C ALA A 427 24.96 65.76 14.32
N GLU A 428 23.74 66.23 14.59
CA GLU A 428 22.53 66.13 13.74
C GLU A 428 22.70 66.69 12.30
N THR A 429 23.80 67.40 12.01
CA THR A 429 24.00 68.08 10.73
C THR A 429 24.62 67.20 9.63
N ALA A 430 25.33 66.12 9.97
CA ALA A 430 25.96 65.25 8.96
C ALA A 430 25.01 64.15 8.43
N VAL A 431 24.01 63.74 9.21
CA VAL A 431 23.05 62.67 8.85
C VAL A 431 22.01 63.20 7.84
N SER A 432 21.60 64.46 7.96
CA SER A 432 20.61 65.06 7.05
C SER A 432 21.08 65.12 5.59
N GLY A 433 22.38 65.34 5.33
CA GLY A 433 22.91 65.38 3.96
C GLY A 433 22.94 64.00 3.28
N ARG A 434 23.12 62.93 4.06
CA ARG A 434 23.17 61.56 3.53
C ARG A 434 21.78 60.98 3.28
N ILE A 435 20.78 61.38 4.06
CA ILE A 435 19.38 61.02 3.84
C ILE A 435 18.84 61.67 2.56
N ILE A 436 19.13 62.96 2.34
CA ILE A 436 18.72 63.66 1.11
C ILE A 436 19.35 63.01 -0.15
N ALA A 437 20.64 62.65 -0.08
CA ALA A 437 21.31 61.97 -1.19
C ALA A 437 20.75 60.56 -1.49
N LEU A 438 20.30 59.83 -0.46
CA LEU A 438 19.68 58.52 -0.62
C LEU A 438 18.25 58.60 -1.15
N GLU A 439 17.46 59.61 -0.73
CA GLU A 439 16.13 59.85 -1.30
C GLU A 439 16.20 60.27 -2.76
N GLU A 440 17.19 61.10 -3.13
CA GLU A 440 17.39 61.51 -4.52
C GLU A 440 17.85 60.33 -5.40
N ALA A 441 18.70 59.44 -4.86
CA ALA A 441 19.08 58.20 -5.54
C ALA A 441 17.89 57.22 -5.69
N GLY A 442 17.05 57.10 -4.66
CA GLY A 442 15.84 56.29 -4.71
C GLY A 442 14.84 56.78 -5.76
N LYS A 443 14.62 58.10 -5.83
CA LYS A 443 13.75 58.72 -6.84
C LYS A 443 14.27 58.50 -8.26
N LYS A 444 15.58 58.63 -8.46
CA LYS A 444 16.21 58.39 -9.77
C LYS A 444 16.10 56.93 -10.22
N LEU A 445 16.19 55.98 -9.29
CA LEU A 445 15.96 54.56 -9.57
C LEU A 445 14.49 54.28 -9.92
N GLN A 446 13.56 54.89 -9.20
CA GLN A 446 12.12 54.77 -9.50
C GLN A 446 11.79 55.30 -10.91
N ASP A 447 12.35 56.45 -11.28
CA ASP A 447 12.17 57.04 -12.60
C ASP A 447 12.76 56.16 -13.72
N GLN A 448 13.92 55.54 -13.49
CA GLN A 448 14.51 54.59 -14.43
C GLN A 448 13.66 53.33 -14.61
N LEU A 449 13.04 52.85 -13.53
CA LEU A 449 12.17 51.67 -13.55
C LEU A 449 10.88 51.95 -14.34
N ASN A 450 10.27 53.13 -14.13
CA ASN A 450 9.10 53.57 -14.89
C ASN A 450 9.42 53.70 -16.39
N VAL A 451 10.56 54.32 -16.75
CA VAL A 451 10.99 54.41 -18.15
C VAL A 451 11.24 53.04 -18.78
N ALA A 452 11.81 52.10 -18.03
CA ALA A 452 12.02 50.73 -18.51
C ALA A 452 10.69 50.00 -18.73
N GLN A 453 9.72 50.19 -17.83
CA GLN A 453 8.38 49.62 -17.95
C GLN A 453 7.63 50.15 -19.16
N ASP A 454 7.67 51.46 -19.40
CA ASP A 454 7.06 52.09 -20.59
C ASP A 454 7.66 51.56 -21.91
N ARG A 455 8.98 51.33 -21.94
CA ARG A 455 9.66 50.73 -23.10
C ARG A 455 9.21 49.30 -23.35
N LEU A 456 8.97 48.53 -22.29
CA LEU A 456 8.53 47.14 -22.39
C LEU A 456 7.10 47.08 -22.96
N VAL A 457 6.20 47.93 -22.47
CA VAL A 457 4.83 48.05 -23.00
C VAL A 457 4.83 48.49 -24.47
N GLN A 458 5.70 49.42 -24.86
CA GLN A 458 5.84 49.81 -26.27
C GLN A 458 6.37 48.65 -27.15
N ALA A 459 7.29 47.84 -26.64
CA ALA A 459 7.82 46.69 -27.37
C ALA A 459 6.74 45.61 -27.55
N GLU A 460 5.95 45.32 -26.52
CA GLU A 460 4.81 44.39 -26.62
C GLU A 460 3.77 44.85 -27.62
N ASN A 461 3.40 46.13 -27.61
CA ASN A 461 2.44 46.69 -28.56
C ASN A 461 2.94 46.60 -30.02
N ARG A 462 4.25 46.81 -30.24
CA ARG A 462 4.85 46.63 -31.58
C ARG A 462 4.86 45.17 -32.00
N ALA A 463 5.16 44.25 -31.10
CA ALA A 463 5.13 42.81 -31.38
C ALA A 463 3.71 42.34 -31.71
N ALA A 464 2.70 42.79 -30.96
CA ALA A 464 1.30 42.49 -31.22
C ALA A 464 0.83 43.04 -32.59
N ALA A 465 1.22 44.27 -32.94
CA ALA A 465 0.90 44.86 -34.23
C ALA A 465 1.58 44.12 -35.40
N ALA A 466 2.84 43.68 -35.22
CA ALA A 466 3.55 42.88 -36.20
C ALA A 466 2.91 41.49 -36.38
N GLY A 467 2.50 40.85 -35.28
CA GLY A 467 1.77 39.58 -35.31
C GLY A 467 0.45 39.67 -36.06
N LYS A 468 -0.30 40.77 -35.87
CA LYS A 468 -1.56 41.00 -36.61
C LYS A 468 -1.34 41.17 -38.12
N ARG A 469 -0.32 41.96 -38.52
CA ARG A 469 0.04 42.12 -39.95
C ARG A 469 0.53 40.82 -40.59
N ALA A 470 1.26 39.99 -39.85
CA ALA A 470 1.70 38.68 -40.35
C ALA A 470 0.51 37.72 -40.55
N HIS A 471 -0.49 37.80 -39.68
CA HIS A 471 -1.73 37.03 -39.83
C HIS A 471 -2.57 37.49 -41.02
N ASP A 472 -2.71 38.80 -41.22
CA ASP A 472 -3.46 39.38 -42.34
C ASP A 472 -2.80 39.13 -43.71
N LEU A 473 -1.48 38.86 -43.77
CA LEU A 473 -0.77 38.48 -45.00
C LEU A 473 -0.79 36.97 -45.30
N ALA A 474 -1.18 36.15 -44.33
CA ALA A 474 -1.24 34.69 -44.45
C ALA A 474 -2.64 34.16 -44.77
N ALA A 475 -3.67 35.02 -44.67
CA ALA A 475 -5.04 34.79 -45.11
C ALA A 475 -5.25 35.41 -46.50
#